data_AF-A0A496P3T1-F1
#
_entry.id   AF-A0A496P3T1-F1
#
_cell.length_a   1.000
_cell.length_b   1.000
_cell.length_c   1.000
_cell.angle_alpha   90.00
_cell.angle_beta   90.00
_cell.angle_gamma   90.00
#
_symmetry.space_group_name_H-M   'P 1'
#
loop_
_entity.id
_entity.type
_entity.pdbx_description
1 polymer ?
#
loop_
_entity_poly.entity_id
_entity_poly.type
_entity_poly.pdbx_seq_one_letter_code
_entity_poly.pdbx_strand_id
1 'polypeptide(L)'
;TCEYLIAYDGRIMLSHNNILHFNSSRLPEKIIIMASVSQIVANLNEAMMKIKRRGNVRNLTSISGSNSQLFNPNKKNPKLFLLLLED
;
A
#
# COMPACT_ATOMS: atom_id res chain seq x y z
N THR A 1 7.64 2.20 -3.95
CA THR A 1 7.02 1.08 -4.69
C THR A 1 6.16 0.27 -3.73
N CYS A 2 5.37 -0.67 -4.21
CA CYS A 2 4.53 -1.56 -3.38
C CYS A 2 4.75 -3.03 -3.75
N GLU A 3 4.19 -3.94 -2.95
CA GLU A 3 4.10 -5.36 -3.32
C GLU A 3 2.90 -5.59 -4.25
N TYR A 4 1.70 -5.20 -3.80
CA TYR A 4 0.45 -5.41 -4.53
C TYR A 4 -0.55 -4.28 -4.28
N LEU A 5 -1.38 -4.01 -5.29
CA LEU A 5 -2.58 -3.17 -5.22
C LEU A 5 -3.81 -4.09 -5.15
N ILE A 6 -4.61 -3.99 -4.10
CA ILE A 6 -5.78 -4.84 -3.89
C ILE A 6 -7.01 -4.11 -4.43
N ALA A 7 -7.57 -4.61 -5.53
CA ALA A 7 -8.69 -3.97 -6.22
C ALA A 7 -9.99 -3.99 -5.40
N TYR A 8 -10.21 -5.04 -4.59
CA TYR A 8 -11.43 -5.21 -3.81
C TYR A 8 -11.75 -4.03 -2.87
N ASP A 9 -10.74 -3.49 -2.19
CA ASP A 9 -10.91 -2.46 -1.16
C ASP A 9 -9.95 -1.27 -1.33
N GLY A 10 -9.25 -1.18 -2.47
CA GLY A 10 -8.30 -0.11 -2.77
C GLY A 10 -7.09 -0.10 -1.84
N ARG A 11 -6.76 -1.23 -1.21
CA ARG A 11 -5.61 -1.34 -0.30
C ARG A 11 -4.30 -1.42 -1.05
N ILE A 12 -3.27 -0.78 -0.50
CA ILE A 12 -1.91 -0.86 -0.99
C ILE A 12 -1.10 -1.69 -0.01
N MET A 13 -0.65 -2.86 -0.47
CA MET A 13 0.19 -3.76 0.31
C MET A 13 1.66 -3.39 0.15
N LEU A 14 2.33 -3.20 1.28
CA LEU A 14 3.71 -2.81 1.40
C LEU A 14 4.47 -3.83 2.23
N SER A 15 5.72 -4.12 1.89
CA SER A 15 6.66 -4.84 2.73
C SER A 15 7.57 -3.87 3.49
N HIS A 16 8.32 -4.39 4.47
CA HIS A 16 9.37 -3.61 5.14
C HIS A 16 10.36 -2.95 4.18
N ASN A 17 10.66 -3.59 3.05
CA ASN A 17 11.55 -3.05 2.01
C ASN A 17 10.94 -1.83 1.32
N ASN A 18 9.62 -1.79 1.13
CA ASN A 18 8.95 -0.66 0.50
C ASN A 18 8.92 0.58 1.38
N ILE A 19 8.87 0.40 2.71
CA ILE A 19 8.74 1.48 3.69
C ILE A 19 10.00 1.70 4.52
N LEU A 20 11.14 1.07 4.20
CA LEU A 20 12.42 1.25 4.91
C LEU A 20 12.28 1.25 6.45
N HIS A 21 11.42 0.39 6.99
CA HIS A 21 11.10 0.30 8.43
C HIS A 21 10.40 1.52 9.06
N PHE A 22 9.78 2.40 8.27
CA PHE A 22 8.86 3.40 8.82
C PHE A 22 7.73 2.70 9.58
N ASN A 23 7.50 3.11 10.83
CA ASN A 23 6.33 2.67 11.60
C ASN A 23 5.07 3.23 10.92
N SER A 24 3.99 2.45 10.87
CA SER A 24 2.69 2.89 10.33
C SER A 24 2.17 4.18 10.96
N SER A 25 2.57 4.47 12.21
CA SER A 25 2.24 5.72 12.92
C SER A 25 3.10 6.92 12.53
N ARG A 26 4.23 6.70 11.83
CA ARG A 26 5.22 7.73 11.46
C ARG A 26 5.41 7.81 9.94
N LEU A 27 4.36 7.50 9.18
CA LEU A 27 4.39 7.66 7.73
C LEU A 27 4.60 9.14 7.36
N PRO A 28 5.34 9.44 6.27
CA PRO A 28 5.54 10.80 5.80
C PRO A 28 4.23 11.51 5.46
N GLU A 29 4.23 12.85 5.54
CA GLU A 29 3.06 13.68 5.17
C GLU A 29 2.69 13.56 3.69
N LYS A 30 3.65 13.18 2.83
CA LYS A 30 3.44 12.91 1.41
C LYS A 30 4.08 11.58 1.05
N ILE A 31 3.29 10.69 0.46
CA ILE A 31 3.72 9.37 0.03
C ILE A 31 3.48 9.28 -1.48
N ILE A 32 4.52 8.91 -2.23
CA ILE A 32 4.43 8.64 -3.66
C ILE A 32 4.67 7.15 -3.87
N ILE A 33 3.67 6.45 -4.39
CA ILE A 33 3.75 5.03 -4.69
C ILE A 33 3.79 4.87 -6.20
N MET A 34 4.94 4.42 -6.70
CA MET A 34 5.07 3.93 -8.07
C MET A 34 4.71 2.44 -8.08
N ALA A 35 3.75 2.07 -8.91
CA ALA A 35 3.25 0.72 -9.06
C ALA A 35 3.04 0.39 -10.53
N SER A 36 3.14 -0.89 -10.85
CA SER A 36 2.88 -1.46 -12.18
C SER A 36 1.50 -2.09 -12.26
N VAL A 37 0.91 -2.17 -13.45
CA VAL A 37 -0.43 -2.79 -13.66
C VAL A 37 -0.39 -4.27 -13.26
N SER A 38 0.73 -4.94 -13.49
CA SER A 38 0.96 -6.35 -13.09
C SER A 38 0.86 -6.60 -11.58
N GLN A 39 0.93 -5.54 -10.76
CA GLN A 39 0.84 -5.63 -9.29
C GLN A 39 -0.60 -5.57 -8.78
N ILE A 40 -1.59 -5.40 -9.65
CA ILE A 40 -2.99 -5.42 -9.27
C ILE A 40 -3.44 -6.86 -9.02
N VAL A 41 -4.10 -7.09 -7.88
CA VAL A 41 -4.72 -8.37 -7.53
C VAL A 41 -6.19 -8.15 -7.17
N ALA A 42 -7.00 -9.20 -7.29
CA ALA A 42 -8.42 -9.09 -6.99
C ALA A 42 -8.64 -8.82 -5.49
N ASN A 43 -7.98 -9.58 -4.60
CA ASN A 43 -8.22 -9.55 -3.17
C ASN A 43 -6.97 -9.85 -2.33
N LEU A 44 -7.09 -9.67 -1.02
CA LEU A 44 -6.00 -9.91 -0.06
C LEU A 44 -5.50 -11.37 -0.09
N ASN A 45 -6.39 -12.35 -0.28
CA ASN A 45 -5.99 -13.76 -0.30
C ASN A 45 -5.07 -14.07 -1.49
N GLU A 46 -5.36 -13.52 -2.67
CA GLU A 46 -4.53 -13.65 -3.86
C GLU A 46 -3.14 -13.02 -3.63
N ALA A 47 -3.08 -11.80 -3.08
CA ALA A 47 -1.82 -11.15 -2.70
C ALA A 47 -1.01 -12.03 -1.74
N MET A 48 -1.63 -12.51 -0.66
CA MET A 48 -0.94 -13.35 0.34
C MET A 48 -0.44 -14.66 -0.25
N MET A 49 -1.19 -15.28 -1.17
CA MET A 49 -0.73 -16.49 -1.87
C MET A 49 0.49 -16.20 -2.75
N LYS A 50 0.50 -15.10 -3.51
CA LYS A 50 1.65 -14.69 -4.33
C LYS A 50 2.87 -14.36 -3.47
N ILE A 51 2.68 -13.67 -2.34
CA ILE A 51 3.74 -13.40 -1.36
C ILE A 51 4.35 -14.70 -0.81
N LYS A 52 3.52 -15.65 -0.37
CA LYS A 52 4.00 -16.93 0.17
C LYS A 52 4.82 -17.71 -0.85
N ARG A 53 4.44 -17.68 -2.13
CA ARG A 53 5.17 -18.35 -3.23
C ARG A 53 6.53 -17.72 -3.50
N ARG A 54 6.66 -16.39 -3.41
CA ARG A 54 7.94 -15.70 -3.61
C ARG A 54 8.99 -16.04 -2.54
N GLY A 55 8.54 -16.35 -1.32
CA GLY A 55 9.43 -16.53 -0.18
C GLY A 55 10.13 -15.23 0.22
N ASN A 56 10.57 -15.13 1.47
CA ASN A 56 11.41 -14.02 1.97
C ASN A 56 10.77 -12.62 2.13
N VAL A 57 9.48 -12.41 1.84
CA VAL A 57 8.80 -11.15 2.21
C VAL A 57 8.35 -11.22 3.66
N ARG A 58 8.86 -10.31 4.50
CA ARG A 58 8.52 -10.19 5.93
C ARG A 58 7.83 -8.86 6.21
N ASN A 59 7.08 -8.78 7.31
CA ASN A 59 6.48 -7.55 7.83
C ASN A 59 5.67 -6.78 6.78
N LEU A 60 4.51 -7.34 6.44
CA LEU A 60 3.56 -6.71 5.54
C LEU A 60 2.73 -5.66 6.27
N THR A 61 2.58 -4.50 5.65
CA THR A 61 1.72 -3.40 6.08
C THR A 61 0.74 -3.09 4.95
N SER A 62 -0.51 -2.80 5.29
CA SER A 62 -1.49 -2.35 4.31
C SER A 62 -1.91 -0.92 4.61
N ILE A 63 -1.83 -0.05 3.60
CA ILE A 63 -2.43 1.28 3.66
C ILE A 63 -3.79 1.20 2.98
N SER A 64 -4.85 1.63 3.69
CA SER A 64 -6.20 1.74 3.16
C SER A 64 -6.70 3.17 3.31
N GLY A 65 -7.47 3.66 2.34
CA GLY A 65 -8.28 4.85 2.56
C GLY A 65 -9.39 4.54 3.57
N SER A 66 -9.44 5.25 4.70
CA SER A 66 -10.60 5.16 5.59
C SER A 66 -11.75 5.97 4.99
N ASN A 67 -12.91 5.34 4.76
CA ASN A 67 -14.17 6.05 4.49
C ASN A 67 -14.57 6.97 5.65
N SER A 68 -13.94 6.83 6.81
CA SER A 68 -14.14 7.64 8.00
C SER A 68 -13.01 8.68 8.14
N GLN A 69 -13.40 9.96 8.17
CA GLN A 69 -12.56 11.14 8.49
C GLN A 69 -11.74 11.81 7.38
N LEU A 70 -12.21 11.74 6.12
CA LEU A 70 -11.69 12.63 5.06
C LEU A 70 -11.98 14.13 5.31
N PHE A 71 -12.91 14.46 6.24
CA PHE A 71 -13.33 15.84 6.53
C PHE A 71 -13.07 16.26 7.99
N ASN A 72 -11.85 16.06 8.50
CA ASN A 72 -11.40 16.83 9.65
C ASN A 72 -10.41 17.91 9.15
N PRO A 73 -10.85 19.18 8.95
CA PRO A 73 -10.01 20.23 8.40
C PRO A 73 -8.77 20.54 9.26
N ASN A 74 -8.76 20.10 10.52
CA ASN A 74 -7.64 20.28 11.44
C ASN A 74 -6.66 19.09 11.48
N LYS A 75 -6.96 17.97 10.81
CA LYS A 75 -6.08 16.79 10.82
C LYS A 75 -5.20 16.79 9.57
N LYS A 76 -3.89 16.96 9.75
CA LYS A 76 -2.90 16.72 8.69
C LYS A 76 -2.86 15.23 8.36
N ASN A 77 -3.74 14.80 7.47
CA ASN A 77 -3.72 13.45 6.94
C ASN A 77 -2.58 13.33 5.91
N PRO A 78 -1.82 12.22 5.89
CA PRO A 78 -0.81 12.01 4.87
C PRO A 78 -1.47 11.96 3.48
N LYS A 79 -0.90 12.71 2.53
CA LYS A 79 -1.33 12.72 1.13
C LYS A 79 -0.64 11.58 0.40
N LEU A 80 -1.41 10.72 -0.26
CA LEU A 80 -0.90 9.59 -1.03
C LEU A 80 -1.13 9.85 -2.53
N PHE A 81 -0.07 9.70 -3.32
CA PHE A 81 -0.10 9.78 -4.77
C PHE A 81 0.27 8.41 -5.34
N LEU A 82 -0.56 7.87 -6.22
CA LEU A 82 -0.32 6.62 -6.93
C LEU A 82 0.05 6.94 -8.38
N LEU A 83 1.24 6.52 -8.80
CA LEU A 83 1.69 6.55 -10.19
C LEU A 83 1.60 5.12 -10.70
N LEU A 84 0.59 4.86 -11.54
CA LEU A 84 0.43 3.57 -12.20
C LEU A 84 1.17 3.60 -13.54
N LEU A 85 2.13 2.71 -13.67
CA LEU A 85 2.97 2.56 -14.86
C LEU A 85 2.51 1.31 -15.61
N GLU A 86 2.49 1.40 -16.94
CA GLU A 86 2.30 0.25 -17.82
C GLU A 86 3.66 -0.43 -18.03
N ASP A 87 3.65 -1.75 -17.96
CA ASP A 87 4.82 -2.63 -18.03
C ASP A 87 4.61 -3.76 -19.04
#